data_AF-A0A0Q5M117-F1
#
_entry.id   AF-A0A0Q5M117-F1
#
_cell.length_a   1.000
_cell.length_b   1.000
_cell.length_c   1.000
_cell.angle_alpha   90.00
_cell.angle_beta   90.00
_cell.angle_gamma   90.00
#
_symmetry.space_group_name_H-M   'P 1'
#
loop_
_entity.id
_entity.type
_entity.pdbx_description
1 polymer ?
#
loop_
_entity_poly.entity_id
_entity_poly.type
_entity_poly.pdbx_seq_one_letter_code
_entity_poly.pdbx_strand_id
1 'polypeptide(L)'
;MMHTTAEIEALQTVAPARQQRRHQGRELRYEGTRMECAHCGAKSVIRHGRVVSKTMREVIYQCTDVECGHCFVVMAETVRSLTPSGKPDPTVTLPLSKHLRRGLVRVLLDNAADADHVPLTDIEPTTGDLFASASPPADTT
;
A
#
# COMPACT_ATOMS: atom_id res chain seq x y z
N MET A 1 -18.37 -34.39 37.48
CA MET A 1 -19.30 -33.28 37.16
C MET A 1 -19.76 -33.51 35.73
N MET A 2 -20.90 -34.20 35.57
CA MET A 2 -21.50 -34.54 34.28
C MET A 2 -22.52 -33.45 33.97
N HIS A 3 -22.29 -32.66 32.93
CA HIS A 3 -23.32 -31.73 32.45
C HIS A 3 -24.54 -32.53 32.02
N THR A 4 -25.72 -32.15 32.53
CA THR A 4 -26.97 -32.83 32.18
C THR A 4 -27.28 -32.63 30.68
N THR A 5 -28.00 -33.55 30.06
CA THR A 5 -28.36 -33.44 28.63
C THR A 5 -29.08 -32.11 28.33
N ALA A 6 -29.83 -31.60 29.29
CA ALA A 6 -30.49 -30.29 29.24
C ALA A 6 -29.49 -29.12 29.20
N GLU A 7 -28.36 -29.19 29.91
CA GLU A 7 -27.31 -28.17 29.87
C GLU A 7 -26.59 -28.14 28.51
N ILE A 8 -26.38 -29.32 27.89
CA ILE A 8 -25.77 -29.43 26.56
C ILE A 8 -26.70 -28.83 25.50
N GLU A 9 -28.00 -29.08 25.59
CA GLU A 9 -29.00 -28.56 24.66
C GLU A 9 -29.19 -27.03 24.81
N ALA A 10 -29.10 -26.52 26.05
CA ALA A 10 -29.09 -25.08 26.32
C ALA A 10 -27.83 -24.39 25.76
N LEU A 11 -26.66 -25.03 25.81
CA LEU A 11 -25.43 -24.50 25.22
C LEU A 11 -25.45 -24.52 23.68
N GLN A 12 -26.11 -25.52 23.09
CA GLN A 12 -26.27 -25.62 21.63
C GLN A 12 -27.27 -24.61 21.08
N THR A 13 -28.33 -24.27 21.83
CA THR A 13 -29.32 -23.25 21.46
C THR A 13 -28.80 -21.82 21.62
N VAL A 14 -27.84 -21.58 22.53
CA VAL A 14 -27.26 -20.25 22.79
C VAL A 14 -26.08 -19.90 21.90
N ALA A 15 -25.51 -20.83 21.12
CA ALA A 15 -24.44 -20.48 20.18
C ALA A 15 -25.03 -19.85 18.91
N PRO A 16 -25.05 -18.50 18.72
CA PRO A 16 -25.12 -18.01 17.36
C PRO A 16 -23.84 -18.52 16.71
N ALA A 17 -23.98 -19.37 15.70
CA ALA A 17 -22.89 -19.65 14.81
C ALA A 17 -22.35 -18.29 14.38
N ARG A 18 -21.19 -17.88 14.91
CA ARG A 18 -20.48 -16.70 14.47
C ARG A 18 -20.01 -17.06 13.08
N GLN A 19 -20.94 -16.94 12.13
CA GLN A 19 -20.67 -17.08 10.72
C GLN A 19 -19.76 -15.90 10.45
N GLN A 20 -18.46 -16.17 10.49
CA GLN A 20 -17.52 -15.28 9.83
C GLN A 20 -18.07 -15.17 8.42
N ARG A 21 -18.68 -14.03 8.12
CA ARG A 21 -18.95 -13.64 6.75
C ARG A 21 -17.58 -13.43 6.15
N ARG A 22 -16.96 -14.53 5.72
CA ARG A 22 -15.85 -14.47 4.79
C ARG A 22 -16.39 -13.64 3.64
N HIS A 23 -15.75 -12.52 3.35
CA HIS A 23 -16.05 -11.75 2.16
C HIS A 23 -16.06 -12.76 0.99
N GLN A 24 -17.26 -13.10 0.50
CA GLN A 24 -17.42 -13.88 -0.73
C GLN A 24 -17.25 -12.99 -1.96
N GLY A 25 -16.77 -11.75 -1.77
CA GLY A 25 -16.21 -11.00 -2.87
C GLY A 25 -15.07 -11.81 -3.46
N ARG A 26 -15.08 -12.00 -4.78
CA ARG A 26 -13.93 -12.50 -5.53
C ARG A 26 -12.70 -11.78 -4.98
N GLU A 27 -11.79 -12.50 -4.31
CA GLU A 27 -10.51 -11.92 -3.91
C GLU A 27 -9.96 -11.26 -5.16
N LEU A 28 -9.95 -9.92 -5.18
CA LEU A 28 -9.21 -9.17 -6.18
C LEU A 28 -7.78 -9.59 -5.92
N ARG A 29 -7.34 -10.62 -6.66
CA ARG A 29 -5.96 -11.06 -6.64
C ARG A 29 -5.17 -9.86 -7.13
N TYR A 30 -4.60 -9.10 -6.19
CA TYR A 30 -3.82 -7.92 -6.47
C TYR A 30 -2.82 -8.28 -7.56
N GLU A 31 -3.02 -7.74 -8.75
CA GLU A 31 -2.21 -8.06 -9.93
C GLU A 31 -0.74 -7.66 -9.69
N GLY A 32 -0.52 -6.69 -8.79
CA GLY A 32 0.80 -6.28 -8.30
C GLY A 32 1.55 -7.31 -7.43
N THR A 33 0.96 -8.47 -7.11
CA THR A 33 1.63 -9.57 -6.38
C THR A 33 2.01 -10.74 -7.29
N ARG A 34 1.80 -10.63 -8.60
CA ARG A 34 1.88 -11.77 -9.51
C ARG A 34 3.26 -11.85 -10.17
N MET A 35 4.21 -12.48 -9.46
CA MET A 35 5.48 -12.92 -10.06
C MET A 35 5.33 -14.32 -10.64
N GLU A 36 5.91 -14.57 -11.81
CA GLU A 36 5.95 -15.89 -12.43
C GLU A 36 7.19 -16.66 -11.96
N CYS A 37 7.06 -17.96 -11.77
CA CYS A 37 8.17 -18.83 -11.45
C CYS A 37 9.12 -18.93 -12.64
N ALA A 38 10.42 -18.70 -12.43
CA ALA A 38 11.43 -18.80 -13.47
C ALA A 38 11.59 -20.22 -14.08
N HIS A 39 11.11 -21.25 -13.38
CA HIS A 39 11.21 -22.65 -13.85
C HIS A 39 10.00 -23.12 -14.64
N CYS A 40 8.79 -22.92 -14.12
CA CYS A 40 7.57 -23.49 -14.72
C CYS A 40 6.62 -22.44 -15.29
N GLY A 41 6.89 -21.13 -15.13
CA GLY A 41 5.99 -20.05 -15.53
C GLY A 41 4.68 -19.99 -14.73
N ALA A 42 4.46 -20.93 -13.80
CA ALA A 42 3.31 -20.88 -12.92
C ALA A 42 3.38 -19.66 -12.00
N LYS A 43 2.22 -19.29 -11.45
CA LYS A 43 2.13 -18.15 -10.53
C LYS A 43 2.89 -18.47 -9.25
N SER A 44 3.42 -17.42 -8.62
CA SER A 44 3.98 -17.49 -7.29
C SER A 44 3.18 -16.63 -6.31
N VAL A 45 3.27 -16.98 -5.03
CA VAL A 45 2.58 -16.33 -3.91
C VAL A 45 3.63 -15.80 -2.94
N ILE A 46 3.45 -14.57 -2.46
CA ILE A 46 4.29 -13.99 -1.41
C ILE A 46 4.05 -14.75 -0.11
N ARG A 47 5.14 -15.20 0.52
CA ARG A 47 5.10 -15.80 1.86
C ARG A 47 5.57 -14.85 2.95
N HIS A 48 6.60 -14.09 2.66
CA HIS A 48 7.18 -13.14 3.61
C HIS A 48 7.84 -11.99 2.86
N GLY A 49 8.04 -10.85 3.52
CA GLY A 49 8.86 -9.80 2.94
C GLY A 49 9.30 -8.79 3.98
N ARG A 50 10.56 -8.35 3.88
CA ARG A 50 11.17 -7.34 4.76
C ARG A 50 11.42 -6.04 4.00
N VAL A 51 11.23 -4.92 4.68
CA VAL A 51 11.58 -3.60 4.15
C VAL A 51 13.08 -3.42 4.29
N VAL A 52 13.75 -3.05 3.19
CA VAL A 52 15.21 -2.87 3.15
C VAL A 52 15.56 -1.38 3.16
N SER A 53 14.81 -0.57 2.41
CA SER A 53 14.90 0.90 2.41
C SER A 53 13.51 1.50 2.21
N LYS A 54 13.39 2.84 2.25
CA LYS A 54 12.12 3.53 1.95
C LYS A 54 11.59 3.23 0.55
N THR A 55 12.45 2.86 -0.40
CA THR A 55 12.11 2.58 -1.80
C THR A 55 12.21 1.11 -2.17
N MET A 56 12.80 0.27 -1.33
CA MET A 56 13.15 -1.12 -1.65
C MET A 56 12.61 -2.11 -0.61
N ARG A 57 12.04 -3.21 -1.09
CA ARG A 57 11.55 -4.33 -0.28
C ARG A 57 12.09 -5.66 -0.82
N GLU A 58 12.52 -6.52 0.08
CA GLU A 58 12.87 -7.90 -0.23
C GLU A 58 11.68 -8.80 0.08
N VAL A 59 11.30 -9.64 -0.88
CA VAL A 59 10.08 -10.45 -0.83
C VAL A 59 10.40 -11.89 -1.18
N ILE A 60 9.91 -12.82 -0.38
CA ILE A 60 10.04 -14.26 -0.59
C ILE A 60 8.76 -14.77 -1.24
N TYR A 61 8.92 -15.40 -2.40
CA TYR A 61 7.87 -16.02 -3.18
C TYR A 61 7.97 -17.55 -3.13
N GLN A 62 6.80 -18.20 -3.23
CA GLN A 62 6.69 -19.65 -3.42
C GLN A 62 5.79 -19.94 -4.61
N CYS A 63 6.23 -20.85 -5.49
CA CYS A 63 5.46 -21.34 -6.62
C CYS A 63 4.16 -22.03 -6.15
N THR A 64 3.06 -21.80 -6.87
CA THR A 64 1.77 -22.47 -6.59
C THR A 64 1.70 -23.88 -7.13
N ASP A 65 2.52 -24.20 -8.13
CA ASP A 65 2.60 -25.54 -8.68
C ASP A 65 3.35 -26.44 -7.68
N VAL A 66 2.66 -27.49 -7.23
CA VAL A 66 3.13 -28.40 -6.17
C VAL A 66 4.30 -29.26 -6.66
N GLU A 67 4.35 -29.57 -7.96
CA GLU A 67 5.45 -30.32 -8.55
C GLU A 67 6.72 -29.46 -8.62
N CYS A 68 6.56 -28.16 -8.91
CA CYS A 68 7.67 -27.23 -8.97
C CYS A 68 8.17 -26.84 -7.56
N GLY A 69 7.26 -26.41 -6.67
CA GLY A 69 7.57 -26.04 -5.28
C GLY A 69 8.60 -24.92 -5.07
N HIS A 70 9.08 -24.28 -6.14
CA HIS A 70 10.23 -23.38 -6.10
C HIS A 70 9.99 -22.18 -5.18
N CYS A 71 10.94 -21.91 -4.30
CA CYS A 71 10.94 -20.79 -3.36
C CYS A 71 12.10 -19.86 -3.71
N PHE A 72 11.82 -18.57 -3.91
CA PHE A 72 12.80 -17.61 -4.39
C PHE A 72 12.62 -16.22 -3.79
N VAL A 73 13.67 -15.42 -3.85
CA VAL A 73 13.71 -14.06 -3.30
C VAL A 73 13.70 -13.06 -4.45
N VAL A 74 12.89 -12.00 -4.30
CA VAL A 74 12.77 -10.90 -5.25
C VAL A 74 12.99 -9.58 -4.53
N MET A 75 13.77 -8.70 -5.15
CA MET A 75 13.88 -7.31 -4.74
C MET A 75 12.90 -6.46 -5.53
N ALA A 76 11.94 -5.85 -4.83
CA ALA A 76 10.99 -4.90 -5.40
C ALA A 76 11.42 -3.48 -5.04
N GLU A 77 11.77 -2.69 -6.05
CA GLU A 77 12.24 -1.31 -5.89
C GLU A 77 11.37 -0.31 -6.65
N THR A 78 11.08 0.83 -6.01
CA THR A 78 10.44 1.98 -6.65
C THR A 78 11.52 2.78 -7.39
N VAL A 79 11.56 2.68 -8.71
CA VAL A 79 12.63 3.28 -9.52
C VAL A 79 12.32 4.70 -10.00
N ARG A 80 11.05 5.00 -10.32
CA ARG A 80 10.65 6.28 -10.89
C ARG A 80 9.19 6.62 -10.59
N SER A 81 8.91 7.90 -10.47
CA SER A 81 7.55 8.42 -10.31
C SER A 81 6.91 8.68 -11.67
N LEU A 82 5.81 7.99 -11.95
CA LEU A 82 4.99 8.23 -13.16
C LEU A 82 4.12 9.47 -13.01
N THR A 83 3.71 9.78 -11.79
CA THR A 83 2.98 10.97 -11.37
C THR A 83 3.61 11.52 -10.09
N PRO A 84 3.59 12.85 -9.85
CA PRO A 84 4.04 13.39 -8.57
C PRO A 84 3.12 12.93 -7.44
N SER A 85 3.68 12.67 -6.26
CA SER A 85 2.90 12.34 -5.06
C SER A 85 2.19 13.59 -4.54
N GLY A 86 0.98 13.44 -4.03
CA GLY A 86 0.26 14.51 -3.31
C GLY A 86 0.81 14.78 -1.91
N LYS A 87 1.64 13.87 -1.36
CA LYS A 87 2.33 14.02 -0.08
C LYS A 87 3.77 13.53 -0.23
N PRO A 88 4.68 14.36 -0.79
CA PRO A 88 6.07 13.97 -0.99
C PRO A 88 6.81 13.90 0.36
N ASP A 89 7.59 12.84 0.58
CA ASP A 89 8.58 12.76 1.67
C ASP A 89 9.89 13.40 1.17
N PRO A 90 10.41 14.46 1.82
CA PRO A 90 11.63 15.14 1.38
C PRO A 90 12.88 14.26 1.42
N THR A 91 12.85 13.17 2.20
CA THR A 91 13.98 12.24 2.30
C THR A 91 14.04 11.23 1.14
N VAL A 92 12.98 11.14 0.32
CA VAL A 92 12.89 10.20 -0.79
C VAL A 92 12.97 10.97 -2.11
N THR A 93 14.11 10.84 -2.79
CA THR A 93 14.30 11.45 -4.12
C THR A 93 14.14 10.38 -5.20
N LEU A 94 13.03 10.45 -5.95
CA LEU A 94 12.75 9.57 -7.09
C LEU A 94 12.77 10.36 -8.40
N PRO A 95 13.41 9.85 -9.47
CA PRO A 95 13.35 10.50 -10.78
C PRO A 95 11.93 10.42 -11.35
N LEU A 96 11.51 11.49 -12.03
CA LEU A 96 10.25 11.50 -12.78
C LEU A 96 10.42 10.83 -14.14
N SER A 97 9.37 10.13 -14.60
CA SER A 97 9.31 9.54 -15.93
C SER A 97 9.54 10.58 -17.04
N LYS A 98 10.19 10.15 -18.14
CA LYS A 98 10.41 10.99 -19.32
C LYS A 98 9.10 11.42 -20.00
N HIS A 99 8.04 10.65 -19.84
CA HIS A 99 6.74 10.93 -20.44
C HIS A 99 5.93 11.99 -19.68
N LEU A 100 6.38 12.37 -18.48
CA LEU A 100 5.73 13.41 -17.71
C LEU A 100 6.15 14.77 -18.28
N ARG A 101 5.20 15.46 -18.95
CA ARG A 101 5.41 16.81 -19.50
C ARG A 101 5.52 17.83 -18.36
N ARG A 102 6.72 17.95 -17.79
CA ARG A 102 6.99 18.78 -16.59
C ARG A 102 6.48 20.22 -16.72
N GLY A 103 6.69 20.84 -17.89
CA GLY A 103 6.21 22.21 -18.15
C GLY A 103 4.69 22.32 -18.07
N LEU A 104 3.96 21.36 -18.62
CA LEU A 104 2.49 21.35 -18.58
C LEU A 104 1.97 21.08 -17.17
N VAL A 105 2.58 20.14 -16.44
CA VAL A 105 2.19 19.86 -15.04
C VAL A 105 2.39 21.12 -14.18
N ARG A 106 3.50 21.84 -14.37
CA ARG A 106 3.73 23.11 -13.70
C ARG A 106 2.63 24.14 -14.00
N VAL A 107 2.32 24.37 -15.28
CA VAL A 107 1.26 25.32 -15.68
C VAL A 107 -0.09 24.92 -15.08
N LEU A 108 -0.43 23.64 -15.04
CA LEU A 108 -1.66 23.18 -14.41
C LEU A 108 -1.69 23.50 -12.90
N LEU A 109 -0.58 23.27 -12.20
CA LEU A 109 -0.47 23.59 -10.77
C LEU A 109 -0.53 25.10 -10.51
N ASP A 110 0.11 25.90 -11.36
CA ASP A 110 0.14 27.36 -11.24
C ASP A 110 -1.25 28.00 -11.49
N ASN A 111 -2.13 27.36 -12.28
CA ASN A 111 -3.47 27.85 -12.62
C ASN A 111 -4.61 27.15 -11.87
N ALA A 112 -4.32 26.11 -11.08
CA ALA A 112 -5.35 25.40 -10.35
C ALA A 112 -5.90 26.27 -9.22
N ALA A 113 -7.23 26.37 -9.14
CA ALA A 113 -7.88 27.01 -7.99
C ALA A 113 -7.89 26.05 -6.79
N ASP A 114 -7.72 26.59 -5.59
CA ASP A 114 -7.87 25.82 -4.36
C ASP A 114 -9.33 25.43 -4.16
N ALA A 115 -9.54 24.15 -3.83
CA ALA A 115 -10.84 23.63 -3.43
C ALA A 115 -10.75 23.13 -1.99
N ASP A 116 -11.80 23.37 -1.20
CA ASP A 116 -11.86 22.90 0.18
C ASP A 116 -11.77 21.37 0.22
N HIS A 117 -10.81 20.84 0.97
CA HIS A 117 -10.65 19.42 1.23
C HIS A 117 -10.65 19.16 2.74
N VAL A 118 -11.73 18.54 3.22
CA VAL A 118 -11.79 17.99 4.58
C VAL A 118 -11.41 16.51 4.48
N PRO A 119 -10.21 16.10 4.89
CA PRO A 119 -9.83 14.71 4.84
C PRO A 119 -10.71 13.92 5.82
N LEU A 120 -11.12 12.72 5.41
CA LEU A 120 -11.90 11.82 6.27
C LEU A 120 -11.05 11.21 7.40
N THR A 121 -9.74 11.50 7.42
CA THR A 121 -8.77 10.90 8.33
C THR A 121 -7.77 11.97 8.76
N ASP A 122 -7.47 12.02 10.06
CA ASP A 122 -6.51 12.95 10.65
C ASP A 122 -5.07 12.49 10.38
N ILE A 123 -4.64 12.60 9.13
CA ILE A 123 -3.24 12.39 8.76
C ILE A 123 -2.57 13.76 8.74
N GLU A 124 -1.76 14.05 9.76
CA GLU A 124 -1.03 15.31 9.83
C GLU A 124 -0.13 15.49 8.59
N PRO A 125 -0.26 16.61 7.86
CA PRO A 125 0.59 16.88 6.71
C PRO A 125 2.03 17.11 7.19
N THR A 126 2.92 16.17 6.90
CA THR A 126 4.36 16.26 7.23
C THR A 126 5.10 17.41 6.54
N THR A 127 4.41 18.19 5.70
CA THR A 127 4.96 19.32 4.94
C THR A 127 4.59 20.67 5.58
N GLY A 128 3.82 20.70 6.68
CA GLY A 128 3.44 21.95 7.36
C GLY A 128 4.63 22.82 7.78
N ASP A 129 5.75 22.20 8.14
CA ASP A 129 6.93 22.87 8.69
C ASP A 129 7.77 23.62 7.63
N LEU A 130 7.59 23.33 6.34
CA LEU A 130 8.41 23.89 5.26
C LEU A 130 7.94 25.29 4.79
N PHE A 131 6.68 25.64 5.06
CA PHE A 131 6.10 26.95 4.72
C PHE A 131 5.94 27.87 5.94
N ALA A 132 6.36 27.41 7.13
CA ALA A 132 6.44 28.22 8.34
C ALA A 132 7.74 29.04 8.44
N SER A 133 8.57 29.06 7.39
CA SER A 133 9.76 29.91 7.33
C SER A 133 9.33 31.37 7.17
N ALA A 134 9.56 32.12 8.26
CA ALA A 134 9.67 33.57 8.42
C ALA A 134 9.20 34.46 7.25
N SER A 135 8.28 35.38 7.57
CA SER A 135 7.98 36.57 6.79
C SER A 135 9.22 37.12 6.07
N PRO A 136 9.16 37.44 4.77
CA PRO A 136 10.28 38.05 4.07
C PRO A 136 10.73 39.31 4.84
N PRO A 137 12.05 39.56 4.98
CA PRO A 137 12.52 40.76 5.64
C PRO A 137 11.94 41.97 4.90
N ALA A 138 11.32 42.89 5.65
CA ALA A 138 10.75 44.10 5.08
C ALA A 138 11.83 44.88 4.33
N ASP A 139 11.61 45.09 3.02
CA ASP A 139 12.41 45.99 2.21
C ASP A 139 12.41 47.37 2.87
N THR A 140 13.53 47.73 3.49
CA THR A 140 13.78 49.08 3.98
C THR A 140 14.39 49.86 2.82
N THR A 141 13.66 50.86 2.35
CA THR A 141 14.06 51.90 1.39
C THR A 141 15.39 52.54 1.71
#